data_AF-A0A7V9GS44-F1
#
_entry.id   AF-A0A7V9GS44-F1
#
_cell.length_a   1.000
_cell.length_b   1.000
_cell.length_c   1.000
_cell.angle_alpha   90.00
_cell.angle_beta   90.00
_cell.angle_gamma   90.00
#
_symmetry.space_group_name_H-M   'P 1'
#
loop_
_entity.id
_entity.type
_entity.pdbx_description
1 polymer ?
#
loop_
_entity_poly.entity_id
_entity_poly.type
_entity_poly.pdbx_seq_one_letter_code
_entity_poly.pdbx_strand_id
1 'polypeptide(L)'
;AECIDAWTGSGDRLERLVTLYSIESTQPPISKTKLEGLLAHYGFERGSGTEYFEVHSERDHEHAAQSRALLEAEAEEAESERLAARAEAALAANWRLLDGVEKRLGA
;
A
#
# COMPACT_ATOMS: atom_id res chain seq x y z
N ALA A 1 -6.78 -1.42 14.83
CA ALA A 1 -5.63 -0.88 15.59
C ALA A 1 -4.34 -1.34 14.94
N GLU A 2 -4.12 -2.65 14.80
CA GLU A 2 -2.85 -3.20 14.30
C GLU A 2 -2.33 -2.66 12.96
N CYS A 3 -3.17 -2.50 11.93
CA CYS A 3 -2.73 -1.90 10.66
C CYS A 3 -2.28 -0.43 10.82
N ILE A 4 -2.96 0.32 11.68
CA ILE A 4 -2.58 1.71 12.00
C ILE A 4 -1.24 1.67 12.72
N ASP A 5 -1.11 0.85 13.77
CA ASP A 5 0.12 0.74 14.56
C ASP A 5 1.31 0.30 13.70
N ALA A 6 1.12 -0.66 12.79
CA ALA A 6 2.15 -1.12 11.86
C ALA A 6 2.51 -0.07 10.78
N TRP A 7 1.63 0.86 10.44
CA TRP A 7 1.91 1.87 9.43
C TRP A 7 2.43 3.19 10.02
N THR A 8 1.97 3.56 11.21
CA THR A 8 2.27 4.84 11.86
C THR A 8 3.12 4.71 13.12
N GLY A 9 3.49 3.50 13.52
CA GLY A 9 4.30 3.23 14.70
C GLY A 9 5.65 3.95 14.69
N SER A 10 6.28 4.06 15.85
CA SER A 10 7.62 4.62 15.98
C SER A 10 8.63 3.75 15.24
N GLY A 11 9.10 4.24 14.10
CA GLY A 11 10.22 3.68 13.36
C GLY A 11 11.16 4.80 12.90
N ASP A 12 12.40 4.43 12.59
CA ASP A 12 13.37 5.35 12.00
C ASP A 12 12.94 5.78 10.58
N ARG A 13 13.74 6.64 9.95
CA ARG A 13 13.44 7.17 8.61
C ARG A 13 13.34 6.06 7.55
N LEU A 14 14.25 5.09 7.56
CA LEU A 14 14.29 4.01 6.58
C LEU A 14 13.12 3.05 6.77
N GLU A 15 12.72 2.78 8.01
CA GLU A 15 11.52 1.97 8.30
C GLU A 15 10.24 2.64 7.80
N ARG A 16 10.16 3.97 7.87
CA ARG A 16 9.02 4.72 7.31
C ARG A 16 9.04 4.69 5.79
N LEU A 17 10.21 4.88 5.17
CA LEU A 17 10.36 4.83 3.72
C LEU A 17 10.03 3.45 3.14
N VAL A 18 10.51 2.37 3.76
CA VAL A 18 10.22 1.01 3.29
C VAL A 18 8.74 0.67 3.50
N THR A 19 8.10 1.19 4.56
CA THR A 19 6.65 1.04 4.76
C THR A 19 5.86 1.74 3.66
N LEU A 20 6.19 3.00 3.34
CA LEU A 20 5.56 3.75 2.25
C LEU A 20 5.76 3.04 0.91
N TYR A 21 7.00 2.66 0.59
CA TYR A 21 7.32 1.93 -0.63
C TYR A 21 6.53 0.62 -0.77
N SER A 22 6.41 -0.15 0.32
CA SER A 22 5.68 -1.42 0.31
C SER A 22 4.19 -1.22 0.00
N ILE A 23 3.61 -0.11 0.46
CA ILE A 23 2.22 0.22 0.20
C ILE A 23 2.09 0.74 -1.24
N GLU A 24 2.79 1.83 -1.56
CA GLU A 24 2.66 2.58 -2.82
C GLU A 24 3.05 1.76 -4.04
N SER A 25 4.05 0.87 -3.95
CA SER A 25 4.45 0.01 -5.07
C SER A 25 3.36 -0.98 -5.50
N THR A 26 2.42 -1.31 -4.61
CA THR A 26 1.31 -2.24 -4.91
C THR A 26 0.03 -1.52 -5.35
N GLN A 27 -0.09 -0.21 -5.11
CA GLN A 27 -1.33 0.53 -5.36
C GLN A 27 -1.72 0.67 -6.83
N PRO A 28 -0.81 0.85 -7.81
CA PRO A 28 -1.22 1.02 -9.20
C PRO A 28 -2.05 -0.16 -9.75
N PRO A 29 -1.58 -1.43 -9.67
CA PRO A 29 -2.38 -2.55 -10.15
C PRO A 29 -3.64 -2.80 -9.31
N ILE A 30 -3.60 -2.55 -7.99
CA ILE A 30 -4.77 -2.69 -7.11
C ILE A 30 -5.85 -1.67 -7.46
N SER A 31 -5.47 -0.40 -7.65
CA SER A 31 -6.37 0.69 -7.99
C SER A 31 -7.00 0.48 -9.36
N LYS A 32 -6.20 0.04 -10.35
CA LYS A 32 -6.72 -0.36 -11.66
C LYS A 32 -7.76 -1.48 -11.54
N THR A 33 -7.45 -2.54 -10.80
CA THR A 33 -8.37 -3.67 -10.58
C THR A 33 -9.68 -3.21 -9.92
N LYS A 34 -9.58 -2.32 -8.91
CA LYS A 34 -10.76 -1.76 -8.23
C LYS A 34 -11.60 -0.90 -9.17
N LEU A 35 -10.98 -0.04 -9.98
CA LEU A 35 -11.67 0.76 -10.99
C LEU A 35 -12.43 -0.12 -11.97
N GLU A 36 -11.76 -1.12 -12.55
CA GLU A 36 -12.36 -2.05 -13.50
C GLU A 36 -13.54 -2.82 -12.85
N GLY A 37 -13.38 -3.29 -11.62
CA GLY A 37 -14.44 -3.98 -10.89
C GLY A 37 -15.65 -3.09 -10.61
N LEU A 38 -15.44 -1.85 -10.15
CA LEU A 38 -16.51 -0.89 -9.87
C LEU A 38 -17.36 -0.61 -11.12
N LEU A 39 -16.70 -0.38 -12.25
CA LEU A 39 -17.38 -0.12 -13.53
C LEU A 39 -18.10 -1.37 -14.06
N ALA A 40 -17.49 -2.54 -13.96
CA ALA A 40 -18.02 -3.77 -14.58
C ALA A 40 -19.10 -4.47 -13.73
N HIS A 41 -19.03 -4.37 -12.40
CA HIS A 41 -19.79 -5.24 -11.51
C HIS A 41 -20.66 -4.51 -10.48
N TYR A 42 -20.41 -3.22 -10.22
CA TYR A 42 -21.08 -2.50 -9.14
C TYR A 42 -21.88 -1.28 -9.61
N GLY A 43 -22.05 -1.09 -10.92
CA GLY A 43 -22.91 -0.04 -11.49
C GLY A 43 -22.35 1.38 -11.33
N PHE A 44 -21.04 1.52 -11.10
CA PHE A 44 -20.38 2.82 -11.07
C PHE A 44 -20.08 3.31 -12.48
N GLU A 45 -20.00 4.62 -12.63
CA GLU A 45 -19.48 5.30 -13.82
C GLU A 45 -18.19 6.06 -13.46
N ARG A 46 -17.49 6.56 -14.49
CA ARG A 46 -16.37 7.47 -14.28
C ARG A 46 -16.86 8.79 -13.67
N GLY A 47 -16.22 9.21 -12.58
CA GLY A 47 -16.58 10.43 -11.85
C GLY A 47 -16.11 10.38 -10.41
N SER A 48 -16.76 11.14 -9.53
CA SER A 48 -16.34 11.29 -8.13
C SER A 48 -16.26 9.97 -7.34
N GLY A 49 -17.05 8.95 -7.71
CA GLY A 49 -17.02 7.63 -7.08
C GLY A 49 -15.84 6.74 -7.49
N THR A 50 -15.13 7.10 -8.57
CA THR A 50 -14.05 6.31 -9.17
C THR A 50 -12.72 7.08 -9.29
N GLU A 51 -12.76 8.41 -9.15
CA GLU A 51 -11.60 9.32 -9.29
C GLU A 51 -10.39 8.91 -8.45
N TYR A 52 -10.59 8.46 -7.21
CA TYR A 52 -9.50 7.99 -6.35
C TYR A 52 -8.70 6.86 -7.03
N PHE A 53 -9.39 5.88 -7.62
CA PHE A 53 -8.75 4.73 -8.25
C PHE A 53 -8.10 5.10 -9.58
N GLU A 54 -8.67 6.05 -10.32
CA GLU A 54 -8.04 6.59 -11.53
C GLU A 54 -6.70 7.25 -11.18
N VAL A 55 -6.71 8.17 -10.22
CA VAL A 55 -5.50 8.88 -9.76
C VAL A 55 -4.44 7.91 -9.24
N HIS A 56 -4.80 6.98 -8.35
CA HIS A 56 -3.85 6.05 -7.73
C HIS A 56 -3.40 4.90 -8.66
N SER A 57 -4.10 4.67 -9.78
CA SER A 57 -3.61 3.77 -10.84
C SER A 57 -2.40 4.33 -11.59
N GLU A 58 -2.16 5.65 -11.51
CA GLU A 58 -1.05 6.32 -12.19
C GLU A 58 -0.05 6.91 -11.19
N ARG A 59 -0.52 7.72 -10.22
CA ARG A 59 0.36 8.51 -9.34
C ARG A 59 1.25 7.70 -8.42
N ASP A 60 0.80 6.55 -7.96
CA ASP A 60 1.58 5.76 -7.01
C ASP A 60 2.82 5.11 -7.66
N HIS A 61 2.91 5.08 -9.00
CA HIS A 61 4.18 4.80 -9.66
C HIS A 61 5.26 5.83 -9.32
N GLU A 62 4.89 7.12 -9.31
CA GLU A 62 5.81 8.20 -8.98
C GLU A 62 6.17 8.17 -7.49
N HIS A 63 5.19 8.01 -6.61
CA HIS A 63 5.44 7.90 -5.16
C HIS A 63 6.35 6.71 -4.82
N ALA A 64 6.06 5.53 -5.37
CA ALA A 64 6.91 4.36 -5.18
C ALA A 64 8.33 4.58 -5.71
N ALA A 65 8.50 5.25 -6.85
CA ALA A 65 9.81 5.57 -7.40
C ALA A 65 10.59 6.54 -6.50
N GLN A 66 9.93 7.54 -5.92
CA GLN A 66 10.54 8.49 -4.97
C GLN A 66 10.98 7.77 -3.69
N SER A 67 10.11 6.96 -3.10
CA SER A 67 10.42 6.16 -1.91
C SER A 67 11.59 5.19 -2.17
N ARG A 68 11.60 4.52 -3.34
CA ARG A 68 12.70 3.65 -3.75
C ARG A 68 14.03 4.39 -3.90
N ALA A 69 14.04 5.55 -4.56
CA ALA A 69 15.26 6.32 -4.77
C ALA A 69 15.89 6.76 -3.44
N LEU A 70 15.06 7.12 -2.44
CA LEU A 70 15.55 7.45 -1.10
C LEU A 70 16.11 6.21 -0.37
N LEU A 71 15.44 5.06 -0.47
CA LEU A 71 15.95 3.81 0.10
C LEU A 71 17.29 3.41 -0.52
N GLU A 72 17.43 3.48 -1.84
CA GLU A 72 18.68 3.18 -2.55
C GLU A 72 19.82 4.14 -2.20
N ALA A 73 19.50 5.40 -1.87
CA ALA A 73 20.49 6.41 -1.51
C ALA A 73 20.91 6.37 -0.04
N GLU A 74 20.03 5.92 0.85
CA GLU A 74 20.21 6.06 2.31
C GLU A 74 20.42 4.73 3.04
N ALA A 75 19.92 3.59 2.53
CA ALA A 75 20.01 2.31 3.23
C ALA A 75 21.35 1.61 2.99
N GLU A 76 21.91 1.04 4.05
CA GLU A 76 23.07 0.15 3.95
C GLU A 76 22.65 -1.30 3.76
N GLU A 77 23.49 -2.13 3.12
CA GLU A 77 23.22 -3.56 2.91
C GLU A 77 22.92 -4.30 4.22
N ALA A 78 23.59 -3.90 5.31
CA ALA A 78 23.38 -4.48 6.64
C ALA A 78 21.95 -4.26 7.18
N GLU A 79 21.18 -3.34 6.61
CA GLU A 79 19.80 -3.04 7.01
C GLU A 79 18.76 -3.81 6.20
N SER A 80 19.16 -4.48 5.12
CA SER A 80 18.27 -5.14 4.16
C SER A 80 17.28 -6.09 4.82
N GLU A 81 17.75 -6.99 5.71
CA GLU A 81 16.88 -7.94 6.42
C GLU A 81 15.87 -7.24 7.33
N ARG A 82 16.30 -6.19 8.05
CA ARG A 82 15.44 -5.43 8.96
C ARG A 82 14.37 -4.66 8.18
N LEU A 83 14.74 -4.04 7.06
CA LEU A 83 13.81 -3.30 6.21
C LEU A 83 12.82 -4.24 5.50
N ALA A 84 13.27 -5.42 5.06
CA ALA A 84 12.40 -6.46 4.53
C ALA A 84 11.39 -6.95 5.57
N ALA A 85 11.84 -7.24 6.80
CA ALA A 85 10.94 -7.62 7.90
C ALA A 85 9.93 -6.52 8.23
N ARG A 86 10.34 -5.24 8.14
CA ARG A 86 9.45 -4.09 8.34
C ARG A 86 8.38 -3.97 7.26
N ALA A 87 8.75 -4.22 6.00
CA ALA A 87 7.84 -4.28 4.86
C ALA A 87 6.82 -5.41 5.02
N GLU A 88 7.28 -6.62 5.35
CA GLU A 88 6.42 -7.78 5.59
C GLU A 88 5.43 -7.53 6.73
N ALA A 89 5.87 -6.92 7.83
CA ALA A 89 4.98 -6.56 8.93
C ALA A 89 3.88 -5.58 8.50
N ALA A 90 4.21 -4.58 7.67
CA ALA A 90 3.23 -3.63 7.14
C ALA A 90 2.20 -4.29 6.23
N LEU A 91 2.64 -5.20 5.36
CA LEU A 91 1.77 -5.96 4.45
C LEU A 91 0.90 -6.96 5.22
N ALA A 92 1.46 -7.68 6.20
CA ALA A 92 0.73 -8.63 7.01
C ALA A 92 -0.36 -7.94 7.86
N ALA A 93 -0.09 -6.73 8.36
CA ALA A 93 -1.09 -5.93 9.08
C ALA A 93 -2.21 -5.43 8.15
N ASN A 94 -1.89 -5.07 6.89
CA ASN A 94 -2.89 -4.76 5.88
C ASN A 94 -3.75 -5.99 5.54
N TRP A 95 -3.13 -7.18 5.44
CA TRP A 95 -3.85 -8.43 5.23
C TRP A 95 -4.86 -8.70 6.34
N ARG A 96 -4.46 -8.57 7.61
CA ARG A 96 -5.35 -8.78 8.76
C ARG A 96 -6.51 -7.77 8.82
N LEU A 97 -6.32 -6.56 8.30
CA LEU A 97 -7.41 -5.61 8.10
C LEU A 97 -8.45 -6.17 7.11
N LEU A 98 -8.01 -6.75 5.99
CA LEU A 98 -8.90 -7.37 4.99
C LEU A 98 -9.57 -8.65 5.52
N ASP A 99 -8.89 -9.48 6.30
CA ASP A 99 -9.49 -10.62 6.99
C ASP A 99 -10.65 -10.17 7.91
N GLY A 100 -10.56 -8.98 8.50
CA GLY A 100 -11.62 -8.40 9.31
C GLY A 100 -12.87 -8.04 8.50
N VAL A 101 -12.70 -7.63 7.25
CA VAL A 101 -13.82 -7.39 6.32
C VAL A 101 -14.50 -8.71 6.00
N GLU A 102 -13.73 -9.74 5.66
CA GLU A 102 -14.24 -11.08 5.34
C GLU A 102 -14.99 -11.69 6.53
N LYS A 103 -14.43 -11.65 7.74
CA LYS A 103 -15.11 -12.19 8.93
C LYS A 103 -16.43 -11.49 9.25
N ARG A 104 -16.61 -10.24 8.82
CA ARG A 104 -17.80 -9.44 9.12
C ARG A 104 -18.86 -9.54 8.03
N LEU A 105 -18.45 -9.67 6.77
CA LEU A 105 -19.31 -9.54 5.59
C LEU A 105 -19.28 -10.76 4.67
N GLY A 106 -18.33 -11.67 4.85
CA GLY A 106 -18.25 -12.96 4.17
C GLY A 106 -19.42 -13.85 4.59
N ALA A 107 -19.95 -14.58 3.60
CA ALA A 107 -21.08 -15.50 3.76
C ALA A 107 -20.74 -16.73 4.62
#